data_AF-A0A1H4RCF6-F1
#
_entry.id   AF-A0A1H4RCF6-F1
#
_cell.length_a   1.000
_cell.length_b   1.000
_cell.length_c   1.000
_cell.angle_alpha   90.00
_cell.angle_beta   90.00
_cell.angle_gamma   90.00
#
_symmetry.space_group_name_H-M   'P 1'
#
loop_
_entity.id
_entity.type
_entity.pdbx_description
1 polymer ?
#
loop_
_entity_poly.entity_id
_entity_poly.type
_entity_poly.pdbx_seq_one_letter_code
_entity_poly.pdbx_strand_id
1 'polypeptide(L)'
;MYSPDAISSRRRSHSEPTEEMVAGLVCVVCRADYRRAPEKDAMVVAHHSGKQLLACEGVCVRMAGGSVNGSDGTPLPLVERMHRYEAEH
;
A
#
# COMPACT_ATOMS: atom_id res chain seq x y z
N MET A 1 -1.89 32.24 23.54
CA MET A 1 -1.64 30.79 23.48
C MET A 1 -1.39 30.42 22.04
N TYR A 2 -0.16 30.04 21.70
CA TYR A 2 0.17 29.52 20.36
C TYR A 2 -0.25 28.05 20.32
N SER A 3 -1.20 27.70 19.46
CA SER A 3 -1.65 26.33 19.22
C SER A 3 -0.95 25.78 17.97
N PRO A 4 0.00 24.83 18.09
CA PRO A 4 0.72 24.28 16.96
C PRO A 4 0.00 23.04 16.41
N ASP A 5 -1.29 23.14 16.07
CA ASP A 5 -2.06 22.03 15.47
C ASP A 5 -2.22 22.17 13.93
N ALA A 6 -1.31 22.90 13.29
CA ALA A 6 -1.31 23.12 11.84
C ALA A 6 -0.32 22.22 11.07
N ILE A 7 0.05 21.07 11.63
CA ILE A 7 0.93 20.09 10.95
C ILE A 7 0.19 18.77 10.70
N SER A 8 -0.99 18.83 10.08
CA SER A 8 -1.65 17.60 9.61
C SER A 8 -2.36 17.73 8.27
N SER A 9 -2.41 18.94 7.69
CA SER A 9 -3.22 19.25 6.51
C SER A 9 -2.43 19.34 5.20
N ARG A 10 -1.15 18.98 5.18
CA ARG A 10 -0.41 18.68 3.93
C ARG A 10 -0.48 17.20 3.55
N ARG A 11 -1.56 16.52 3.93
CA ARG A 11 -1.88 15.21 3.37
C ARG A 11 -2.18 15.44 1.91
N ARG A 12 -1.23 15.02 1.08
CA ARG A 12 -1.35 14.81 -0.37
C ARG A 12 -2.79 14.49 -0.69
N SER A 13 -3.32 15.13 -1.72
CA SER A 13 -4.54 14.79 -2.45
C SER A 13 -4.48 13.36 -2.99
N HIS A 14 -4.36 12.37 -2.10
CA HIS A 14 -4.48 10.97 -2.39
C HIS A 14 -5.97 10.74 -2.58
N SER A 15 -6.35 10.59 -3.84
CA SER A 15 -7.56 9.84 -4.19
C SER A 15 -7.65 8.59 -3.30
N GLU A 16 -8.87 8.23 -2.90
CA GLU A 16 -9.09 6.99 -2.17
C GLU A 16 -8.39 5.82 -2.88
N PRO A 17 -7.74 4.90 -2.15
CA PRO A 17 -7.11 3.74 -2.77
C PRO A 17 -8.13 2.96 -3.61
N THR A 18 -7.78 2.56 -4.83
CA THR A 18 -8.68 1.75 -5.66
C THR A 18 -8.85 0.36 -5.08
N GLU A 19 -9.88 -0.38 -5.51
CA GLU A 19 -10.13 -1.75 -5.05
C GLU A 19 -8.93 -2.67 -5.27
N GLU A 20 -8.22 -2.54 -6.40
CA GLU A 20 -7.03 -3.33 -6.69
C GLU A 20 -5.84 -2.95 -5.80
N MET A 21 -5.74 -1.68 -5.40
CA MET A 21 -4.75 -1.25 -4.40
C MET A 21 -5.07 -1.80 -3.01
N VAL A 22 -6.36 -1.80 -2.63
CA VAL A 22 -6.84 -2.37 -1.36
C VAL A 22 -6.70 -3.89 -1.32
N ALA A 23 -6.87 -4.56 -2.47
CA ALA A 23 -6.57 -5.99 -2.63
C ALA A 23 -5.06 -6.29 -2.70
N GLY A 24 -4.22 -5.25 -2.69
CA GLY A 24 -2.77 -5.36 -2.77
C GLY A 24 -2.27 -5.81 -4.14
N LEU A 25 -3.07 -5.78 -5.20
CA LEU A 25 -2.64 -6.15 -6.57
C LEU A 25 -1.84 -5.05 -7.25
N VAL A 26 -1.99 -3.80 -6.78
CA VAL A 26 -1.36 -2.62 -7.35
C VAL A 26 -0.61 -1.84 -6.28
N CYS A 27 0.59 -1.34 -6.62
CA CYS A 27 1.36 -0.46 -5.75
C CYS A 27 0.60 0.85 -5.46
N VAL A 28 0.45 1.20 -4.18
CA VAL A 28 -0.23 2.44 -3.76
C VAL A 28 0.51 3.73 -4.14
N VAL A 29 1.78 3.63 -4.57
CA VAL A 29 2.60 4.78 -4.97
C VAL A 29 2.78 4.87 -6.48
N CYS A 30 3.37 3.86 -7.12
CA CYS A 30 3.72 3.91 -8.54
C CYS A 30 2.69 3.25 -9.47
N ARG A 31 1.61 2.69 -8.90
CA ARG A 31 0.56 1.96 -9.63
C ARG A 31 1.04 0.77 -10.47
N ALA A 32 2.22 0.22 -10.15
CA ALA A 32 2.67 -1.02 -10.76
C ALA A 32 1.70 -2.17 -10.40
N ASP A 33 1.25 -2.90 -11.42
CA ASP A 33 0.47 -4.12 -11.27
C ASP A 33 1.42 -5.30 -11.02
N TYR A 34 1.39 -5.87 -9.82
CA TYR A 34 2.29 -6.97 -9.43
C TYR A 34 2.06 -8.25 -10.25
N ARG A 35 0.86 -8.43 -10.83
CA ARG A 35 0.55 -9.57 -11.72
C ARG A 35 1.32 -9.53 -13.03
N ARG A 36 1.76 -8.32 -13.42
CA ARG A 36 2.48 -8.05 -14.67
C ARG A 36 3.94 -7.66 -14.45
N ALA A 37 4.37 -7.58 -13.19
CA ALA A 37 5.70 -7.14 -12.80
C ALA A 37 6.29 -8.13 -11.76
N PRO A 38 6.61 -9.37 -12.18
CA PRO A 38 7.13 -10.41 -11.28
C PRO A 38 8.48 -10.03 -10.65
N GLU A 39 9.19 -9.05 -11.22
CA GLU A 39 10.44 -8.52 -10.70
C GLU A 39 10.25 -7.54 -9.52
N LYS A 40 9.02 -7.16 -9.20
CA LYS A 40 8.74 -6.17 -8.16
C LYS A 40 8.27 -6.83 -6.88
N ASP A 41 9.14 -6.82 -5.89
CA ASP A 41 8.78 -7.18 -4.53
C ASP A 41 7.89 -6.10 -3.90
N ALA A 42 6.91 -6.56 -3.12
CA ALA A 42 5.94 -5.73 -2.43
C ALA A 42 6.21 -5.76 -0.93
N MET A 43 5.95 -4.65 -0.25
CA MET A 43 6.08 -4.50 1.20
C MET A 43 4.80 -3.90 1.78
N VAL A 44 4.39 -4.37 2.96
CA VAL A 44 3.25 -3.80 3.69
C VAL A 44 3.62 -2.42 4.21
N VAL A 45 2.79 -1.43 3.88
CA VAL A 45 3.00 -0.02 4.28
C VAL A 45 1.89 0.52 5.17
N ALA A 46 0.70 -0.09 5.11
CA ALA A 46 -0.44 0.27 5.92
C ALA A 46 -1.48 -0.86 5.89
N HIS A 47 -2.51 -0.73 6.73
CA HIS A 47 -3.73 -1.52 6.65
C HIS A 47 -4.92 -0.60 6.38
N HIS A 48 -5.82 -1.03 5.49
CA HIS A 48 -7.06 -0.33 5.20
C HIS A 48 -8.22 -1.33 5.26
N SER A 49 -9.17 -1.09 6.15
CA SER A 49 -10.36 -1.95 6.33
C SER A 49 -10.02 -3.43 6.54
N GLY A 50 -8.95 -3.71 7.31
CA GLY A 50 -8.46 -5.06 7.57
C GLY A 50 -7.65 -5.70 6.43
N LYS A 51 -7.41 -5.00 5.32
CA LYS A 51 -6.62 -5.46 4.18
C LYS A 51 -5.25 -4.77 4.14
N GLN A 52 -4.24 -5.48 3.62
CA GLN A 52 -2.86 -4.97 3.51
C GLN A 52 -2.72 -4.02 2.32
N LEU A 53 -2.28 -2.78 2.58
CA LEU A 53 -1.84 -1.86 1.54
C LEU A 53 -0.35 -2.04 1.27
N LEU A 54 0.01 -2.13 0.00
CA LEU A 54 1.33 -2.55 -0.43
C LEU A 54 2.02 -1.52 -1.32
N ALA A 55 3.32 -1.34 -1.13
CA ALA A 55 4.17 -0.56 -2.01
C ALA A 55 5.36 -1.39 -2.50
N CYS A 56 5.91 -1.06 -3.68
CA CYS A 56 7.14 -1.72 -4.14
C CYS A 56 8.28 -1.49 -3.14
N GLU A 57 9.18 -2.46 -3.04
CA GLU A 57 10.42 -2.28 -2.30
C GLU A 57 11.23 -1.08 -2.84
N GLY A 58 12.02 -0.45 -1.97
CA GLY A 58 12.87 0.69 -2.32
C GLY A 58 12.17 2.05 -2.18
N VAL A 59 12.01 2.78 -3.28
CA VAL A 59 11.51 4.17 -3.22
C VAL A 59 10.03 4.24 -2.86
N CYS A 60 9.22 3.29 -3.32
CA CYS A 60 7.77 3.33 -3.09
C CYS A 60 7.43 3.13 -1.62
N VAL A 61 8.02 2.13 -0.94
CA VAL A 61 7.82 1.91 0.50
C VAL A 61 8.23 3.14 1.34
N ARG A 62 9.34 3.81 0.99
CA ARG A 62 9.78 5.06 1.65
C ARG A 62 8.80 6.21 1.45
N MET A 63 8.29 6.36 0.23
CA MET A 63 7.32 7.41 -0.13
C MET A 63 5.96 7.20 0.52
N ALA A 64 5.55 5.94 0.73
CA ALA A 64 4.30 5.58 1.39
C ALA A 64 4.35 5.80 2.92
N GLY A 65 5.50 6.20 3.48
CA GLY A 65 5.67 6.33 4.92
C GLY A 65 5.78 4.98 5.64
N GLY A 66 6.06 3.90 4.91
CA GLY A 66 6.40 2.62 5.51
C GLY A 66 7.65 2.79 6.35
N SER A 67 7.64 2.22 7.56
CA SER A 67 8.87 2.10 8.35
C SER A 67 9.92 1.37 7.51
N VAL A 68 11.18 1.80 7.57
CA VAL A 68 12.30 1.12 6.89
C VAL A 68 12.42 -0.34 7.35
N ASN A 69 11.80 -0.66 8.49
CA ASN A 69 11.74 -2.00 9.07
C ASN A 69 10.46 -2.79 8.71
N GLY A 70 9.59 -2.27 7.82
CA GLY A 70 8.29 -2.85 7.48
C GLY A 70 7.29 -2.68 8.63
N SER A 71 6.09 -2.17 8.34
CA SER A 71 5.01 -2.21 9.31
C SER A 71 4.40 -3.62 9.31
N ASP A 72 4.52 -4.33 10.43
CA ASP A 72 3.76 -5.51 10.88
C ASP A 72 3.26 -6.49 9.81
N GLY A 73 4.19 -7.14 9.10
CA GLY A 73 3.92 -8.45 8.50
C GLY A 73 4.47 -8.66 7.09
N THR A 74 4.79 -9.92 6.80
CA THR A 74 5.05 -10.39 5.43
C THR A 74 3.77 -10.21 4.61
N PRO A 75 3.82 -9.59 3.42
CA PRO A 75 2.66 -9.49 2.57
C PRO A 75 2.19 -10.89 2.16
N LEU A 76 0.87 -11.07 2.07
CA LEU A 76 0.33 -12.32 1.55
C LEU A 76 0.88 -12.61 0.13
N PRO A 77 1.14 -13.89 -0.20
CA PRO A 77 1.56 -14.27 -1.54
C PRO A 77 0.66 -13.68 -2.62
N LEU A 78 1.23 -13.28 -3.76
CA LEU A 78 0.47 -12.64 -4.84
C LEU A 78 -0.71 -13.51 -5.31
N VAL A 79 -0.49 -14.82 -5.41
CA VAL A 79 -1.52 -15.79 -5.81
C VAL A 79 -2.70 -15.79 -4.84
N GLU A 80 -2.45 -15.73 -3.53
CA GLU A 80 -3.53 -15.65 -2.53
C GLU A 80 -4.28 -14.32 -2.59
N ARG A 81 -3.57 -13.21 -2.81
CA ARG A 81 -4.20 -11.89 -3.03
C ARG A 81 -5.13 -11.89 -4.24
N MET A 82 -4.70 -12.52 -5.34
CA MET A 82 -5.52 -12.67 -6.55
C MET A 82 -6.77 -13.50 -6.28
N HIS A 83 -6.62 -14.68 -5.67
CA HIS A 83 -7.77 -15.54 -5.34
C HIS A 83 -8.78 -14.83 -4.42
N ARG A 84 -8.31 -14.06 -3.43
CA ARG A 84 -9.22 -13.27 -2.57
C ARG A 84 -9.97 -12.22 -3.37
N TYR A 85 -9.28 -11.50 -4.27
CA TYR A 85 -9.89 -10.48 -5.11
C TYR A 85 -10.97 -11.05 -6.03
N GLU A 86 -10.69 -12.19 -6.68
CA GLU A 86 -11.63 -12.92 -7.55
C GLU A 86 -12.83 -13.52 -6.79
N ALA A 87 -12.69 -13.81 -5.49
CA ALA A 87 -13.80 -14.28 -4.68
C ALA A 87 -14.75 -13.13 -4.26
N GLU A 88 -14.26 -11.89 -4.29
CA GLU A 88 -14.98 -10.69 -3.85
C GLU A 88 -15.60 -9.89 -5.01
N HIS A 89 -15.24 -10.17 -6.27
CA HIS A 89 -15.68 -9.44 -7.49
C HIS A 89 -16.00 -10.41 -8.62
#